data_AF-A0A3D4ABH4-F1
#
_entry.id   AF-A0A3D4ABH4-F1
#
_cell.length_a   1.000
_cell.length_b   1.000
_cell.length_c   1.000
_cell.angle_alpha   90.00
_cell.angle_beta   90.00
_cell.angle_gamma   90.00
#
_symmetry.space_group_name_H-M   'P 1'
#
loop_
_entity.id
_entity.type
_entity.pdbx_description
1 polymer ?
#
loop_
_entity_poly.entity_id
_entity_poly.type
_entity_poly.pdbx_seq_one_letter_code
_entity_poly.pdbx_strand_id
1 'polypeptide(L)' 'GGLADLAAQIASTGASIKQIVHDRAFATSDVSTVNVLCTVETRNHQHLAELRAQLKSHGVETYDTK' A
#
# COMPACT_ATOMS: atom_id res chain seq x y z
N GLY A 1 -10.48 -2.43 -9.13
CA GLY A 1 -10.77 -1.43 -8.07
C GLY A 1 -9.49 -1.13 -7.31
N GLY A 2 -9.35 0.04 -6.68
CA GLY A 2 -8.06 0.52 -6.14
C GLY A 2 -7.37 -0.43 -5.16
N LEU A 3 -8.10 -1.05 -4.24
CA LEU A 3 -7.52 -2.00 -3.28
C LEU A 3 -7.02 -3.30 -3.95
N ALA A 4 -7.74 -3.78 -4.96
CA ALA A 4 -7.34 -4.98 -5.69
C ALA A 4 -6.05 -4.73 -6.49
N ASP A 5 -5.93 -3.53 -7.08
CA ASP A 5 -4.74 -3.10 -7.79
C ASP A 5 -3.53 -2.98 -6.84
N LEU A 6 -3.72 -2.34 -5.68
CA LEU A 6 -2.73 -2.27 -4.62
C LEU A 6 -2.22 -3.66 -4.20
N ALA A 7 -3.14 -4.59 -3.92
CA ALA A 7 -2.78 -5.94 -3.51
C ALA A 7 -2.03 -6.70 -4.62
N ALA A 8 -2.43 -6.53 -5.88
CA ALA A 8 -1.75 -7.14 -7.02
C ALA A 8 -0.31 -6.62 -7.17
N GLN A 9 -0.11 -5.31 -7.00
CA GLN A 9 1.22 -4.71 -7.06
C GLN A 9 2.12 -5.23 -5.93
N ILE A 10 1.64 -5.26 -4.69
CA ILE A 10 2.41 -5.80 -3.55
C ILE A 10 2.78 -7.27 -3.78
N ALA A 11 1.82 -8.09 -4.25
CA ALA A 11 2.07 -9.49 -4.54
C ALA A 11 3.10 -9.68 -5.68
N SER A 12 3.07 -8.82 -6.71
CA SER A 12 3.99 -8.91 -7.85
C SER A 12 5.46 -8.65 -7.49
N THR A 13 5.74 -7.95 -6.38
CA THR A 13 7.11 -7.77 -5.88
C THR A 13 7.58 -9.00 -5.08
N GLY A 14 6.66 -9.91 -4.74
CA GLY A 14 6.91 -11.05 -3.86
C GLY A 14 6.83 -10.70 -2.37
N ALA A 15 6.22 -9.57 -2.00
CA ALA A 15 5.94 -9.23 -0.61
C ALA A 15 4.66 -9.93 -0.12
N SER A 16 4.64 -10.35 1.13
CA SER A 16 3.47 -10.98 1.75
C SER A 16 2.64 -9.96 2.50
N ILE A 17 1.33 -9.94 2.27
CA ILE A 17 0.41 -9.02 2.95
C ILE A 17 -0.06 -9.70 4.24
N LYS A 18 0.25 -9.10 5.39
CA LYS A 18 -0.26 -9.56 6.70
C LYS A 18 -1.64 -9.02 7.00
N GLN A 19 -1.84 -7.73 6.74
CA GLN A 19 -3.06 -7.04 7.11
C GLN A 19 -3.27 -5.84 6.19
N ILE A 20 -4.53 -5.63 5.82
CA ILE A 20 -4.98 -4.40 5.16
C ILE A 20 -6.16 -3.87 5.98
N VAL A 21 -5.99 -2.69 6.55
CA VAL A 21 -7.06 -1.92 7.19
C VAL A 21 -7.33 -0.72 6.31
N HIS A 22 -8.54 -0.64 5.78
CA HIS A 22 -9.03 0.57 5.14
C HIS A 22 -9.80 1.38 6.18
N ASP A 23 -9.42 2.65 6.36
CA ASP A 23 -10.24 3.54 7.16
C ASP A 23 -11.28 4.16 6.21
N ARG A 24 -12.51 3.66 6.27
CA ARG A 24 -13.67 4.29 5.63
C ARG A 24 -14.36 5.25 6.60
N ALA A 25 -13.63 6.05 7.36
CA ALA A 25 -14.21 7.28 7.87
C ALA A 25 -14.44 8.21 6.67
N PHE A 26 -15.69 8.25 6.20
CA PHE A 26 -16.21 9.20 5.21
C PHE A 26 -16.19 10.67 5.70
N ALA A 27 -15.16 11.07 6.45
CA ALA A 27 -15.12 12.29 7.24
C ALA A 27 -13.92 13.17 6.87
N THR A 28 -13.67 13.35 5.58
CA THR A 28 -12.94 14.51 5.06
C THR A 28 -13.30 14.63 3.59
N SER A 29 -13.52 15.87 3.11
CA SER A 29 -14.24 16.27 1.89
C SER A 29 -13.67 15.79 0.54
N ASP A 30 -12.86 14.74 0.51
CA ASP A 30 -12.24 14.19 -0.69
C ASP A 30 -12.71 12.74 -0.91
N VAL A 31 -13.88 12.60 -1.54
CA VAL A 31 -14.57 11.32 -1.80
C VAL A 31 -13.76 10.40 -2.75
N SER A 32 -12.65 10.88 -3.31
CA SER A 32 -11.84 10.17 -4.30
C SER A 32 -10.59 9.48 -3.75
N THR A 33 -10.17 9.75 -2.51
CA THR A 33 -8.92 9.20 -1.94
C THR A 33 -9.22 8.31 -0.73
N VAL A 34 -8.68 7.09 -0.76
CA VAL A 34 -8.83 6.10 0.33
C VAL A 34 -7.45 5.86 0.92
N ASN A 35 -7.31 6.19 2.20
CA ASN A 35 -6.11 5.82 2.95
C ASN A 35 -6.22 4.38 3.43
N VAL A 36 -5.15 3.62 3.21
CA VAL A 36 -5.08 2.21 3.58
C VAL A 36 -3.83 2.00 4.40
N LEU A 37 -4.00 1.43 5.60
CA LEU A 37 -2.89 0.94 6.39
C LEU A 37 -2.64 -0.52 6.02
N CYS A 38 -1.51 -0.76 5.36
CA CYS A 38 -1.11 -2.10 4.96
C CYS A 38 0.17 -2.52 5.68
N THR A 39 0.11 -3.67 6.36
CA THR A 39 1.28 -4.33 6.95
C THR A 39 1.75 -5.41 6.00
N VAL A 40 2.99 -5.31 5.54
CA VAL A 40 3.61 -6.25 4.61
C VAL A 40 4.89 -6.82 5.21
N GLU A 41 5.23 -8.05 4.81
CA GLU A 41 6.53 -8.65 5.07
C GLU A 41 7.37 -8.61 3.80
N THR A 42 8.58 -8.08 3.94
CA THR A 42 9.59 -8.08 2.89
C THR A 42 10.77 -8.95 3.32
N ARG A 43 11.61 -9.31 2.35
CA ARG A 43 12.74 -10.22 2.55
C ARG A 43 13.91 -9.52 3.26
N ASN A 44 14.06 -8.23 3.00
CA ASN A 44 15.09 -7.37 3.54
C ASN A 44 14.73 -5.89 3.24
N HIS A 45 15.56 -4.97 3.73
CA HIS A 45 15.40 -3.53 3.49
C HIS A 45 15.45 -3.13 2.01
N GLN A 46 16.23 -3.83 1.19
CA GLN A 46 16.29 -3.55 -0.24
C GLN A 46 14.96 -3.90 -0.94
N HIS A 47 14.38 -5.05 -0.60
CA HIS A 47 13.08 -5.46 -1.11
C HIS A 47 11.96 -4.49 -0.68
N LEU A 48 12.05 -3.89 0.52
CA LEU A 48 11.14 -2.81 0.91
C LEU A 48 11.29 -1.56 0.02
N ALA A 49 12.52 -1.18 -0.34
CA ALA A 49 12.75 -0.04 -1.23
C ALA A 49 12.20 -0.31 -2.64
N GLU A 50 12.39 -1.52 -3.17
CA GLU A 50 11.84 -1.96 -4.46
C GLU A 50 10.30 -1.91 -4.46
N LEU A 51 9.67 -2.43 -3.41
CA LEU A 51 8.22 -2.36 -3.23
C LEU A 51 7.71 -0.92 -3.22
N ARG A 52 8.36 -0.02 -2.46
CA ARG A 52 7.99 1.40 -2.42
C ARG A 52 8.14 2.10 -3.76
N ALA A 53 9.23 1.81 -4.49
CA ALA A 53 9.46 2.36 -5.81
C ALA A 53 8.39 1.91 -6.81
N GLN A 54 7.99 0.63 -6.75
CA GLN A 54 6.94 0.09 -7.61
C GLN A 54 5.56 0.67 -7.30
N LEU A 55 5.20 0.77 -6.01
CA LEU A 55 3.95 1.41 -5.61
C LEU A 55 3.90 2.87 -6.07
N LYS A 56 5.00 3.60 -5.91
CA LYS A 56 5.11 4.99 -6.35
C LYS A 56 4.98 5.14 -7.88
N SER A 57 5.53 4.23 -8.67
CA SER A 57 5.41 4.29 -10.14
C SER A 57 3.97 4.08 -10.64
N HIS A 58 3.11 3.46 -9.82
CA HIS A 58 1.68 3.29 -10.09
C HIS A 58 0.81 4.34 -9.38
N GLY A 59 1.41 5.42 -8.87
CA GLY A 59 0.68 6.53 -8.24
C GLY A 59 0.23 6.27 -6.80
N VAL A 60 0.77 5.23 -6.14
CA VAL A 60 0.52 4.97 -4.72
C VAL A 60 1.61 5.59 -3.87
N GLU A 61 1.26 6.54 -3.02
CA GLU A 61 2.17 7.09 -2.02
C GLU A 61 2.17 6.27 -0.74
N THR A 62 3.36 5.95 -0.23
CA THR A 62 3.55 5.16 0.99
C THR A 62 4.11 6.03 2.11
N TYR A 63 3.53 5.93 3.30
CA TYR A 63 3.97 6.65 4.49
C TYR A 63 4.34 5.64 5.60
N ASP A 64 5.46 5.83 6.28
CA ASP A 64 5.78 5.09 7.50
C ASP A 64 5.01 5.70 8.68
N THR A 65 4.29 4.86 9.43
CA THR A 65 3.79 5.24 10.76
C THR A 65 4.97 5.23 11.73
N LYS A 66 5.22 6.36 12.39
CA LYS A 66 6.22 6.49 13.46
C LYS A 66 5.95 5.55 14.63
#